data_AF-A0A3M4Q2A2-F1
#
_entry.id   AF-A0A3M4Q2A2-F1
#
_cell.length_a   1.000
_cell.length_b   1.000
_cell.length_c   1.000
_cell.angle_alpha   90.00
_cell.angle_beta   90.00
_cell.angle_gamma   90.00
#
_symmetry.space_group_name_H-M   'P 1'
#
loop_
_entity.id
_entity.type
_entity.pdbx_description
1 polymer ?
#
loop_
_entity_poly.entity_id
_entity_poly.type
_entity_poly.pdbx_seq_one_letter_code
_entity_poly.pdbx_strand_id
1 'polypeptide(L)' 'MTAPLRLTDRKREAIVAAAIAEFRANGFEVTSMDKIAATAGVSKRTVYNHFP' A
#
# COMPACT_ATOMS: atom_id res chain seq x y z
N MET A 1 0.13 -1.68 -26.44
CA MET A 1 -0.71 -0.56 -25.96
C MET A 1 -1.25 -0.95 -24.60
N THR A 2 -0.67 -0.44 -23.51
CA THR A 2 -1.10 -0.80 -22.15
C THR A 2 -2.37 -0.02 -21.83
N ALA A 3 -3.49 -0.71 -21.58
CA ALA A 3 -4.73 -0.07 -21.15
C ALA A 3 -4.46 0.76 -19.88
N PRO A 4 -5.11 1.94 -19.71
CA PRO A 4 -4.92 2.73 -18.50
C PRO A 4 -5.34 1.91 -17.28
N LEU A 5 -4.38 1.67 -16.38
CA LEU A 5 -4.64 1.04 -15.07
C LEU A 5 -5.78 1.78 -14.39
N ARG A 6 -6.77 1.03 -13.90
CA ARG A 6 -7.88 1.63 -13.16
C ARG A 6 -7.31 2.32 -11.93
N LEU A 7 -7.98 3.36 -11.44
CA LEU A 7 -7.54 4.07 -10.23
C LEU A 7 -7.38 3.12 -9.03
N THR A 8 -8.19 2.06 -8.97
CA THR A 8 -8.10 0.98 -7.99
C THR A 8 -6.79 0.20 -8.08
N ASP A 9 -6.32 -0.08 -9.30
CA ASP A 9 -5.11 -0.86 -9.54
C ASP A 9 -3.88 -0.05 -9.14
N ARG A 10 -3.86 1.25 -9.46
CA ARG A 10 -2.81 2.17 -9.04
C ARG A 10 -2.70 2.30 -7.52
N LYS A 11 -3.84 2.38 -6.82
CA LYS A 11 -3.86 2.41 -5.35
C LYS A 11 -3.33 1.11 -4.75
N ARG A 12 -3.71 -0.03 -5.33
CA ARG A 12 -3.21 -1.34 -4.89
C ARG A 12 -1.69 -1.43 -5.07
N GLU A 13 -1.16 -0.99 -6.21
CA GLU A 13 0.28 -0.95 -6.49
C GLU A 13 1.03 -0.04 -5.49
N ALA A 14 0.49 1.15 -5.21
CA ALA A 14 1.07 2.07 -4.23
C ALA A 14 1.13 1.46 -2.82
N ILE A 15 0.08 0.77 -2.39
CA ILE A 15 0.05 0.08 -1.09
C ILE A 15 1.09 -1.04 -1.02
N VAL A 16 1.24 -1.83 -2.08
CA VAL A 16 2.26 -2.91 -2.14
C VAL A 16 3.67 -2.32 -2.10
N ALA A 17 3.94 -1.27 -2.88
CA ALA A 17 5.24 -0.62 -2.90
C ALA A 17 5.61 -0.04 -1.52
N ALA A 18 4.66 0.63 -0.86
CA ALA A 18 4.84 1.14 0.50
C ALA A 18 5.09 0.02 1.51
N ALA A 19 4.33 -1.08 1.44
CA ALA A 19 4.52 -2.22 2.32
C ALA A 19 5.92 -2.84 2.15
N ILE A 20 6.39 -3.02 0.91
CA ILE A 20 7.74 -3.53 0.64
C ILE A 20 8.81 -2.61 1.23
N ALA A 21 8.67 -1.30 1.04
CA ALA A 21 9.62 -0.32 1.57
C ALA A 21 9.66 -0.34 3.11
N GLU A 22 8.50 -0.32 3.75
CA GLU A 22 8.39 -0.35 5.21
C GLU A 22 8.94 -1.66 5.81
N PHE A 23 8.57 -2.81 5.25
CA PHE A 23 9.06 -4.09 5.74
C PHE A 23 10.58 -4.25 5.55
N ARG A 24 11.14 -3.72 4.46
CA ARG A 24 12.60 -3.72 4.24
C ARG A 24 13.33 -2.80 5.22
N ALA A 25 12.76 -1.64 5.53
CA ALA A 25 13.41 -0.64 6.38
C ALA A 25 13.28 -0.96 7.88
N ASN A 26 12.10 -1.40 8.30
CA ASN A 26 11.72 -1.49 9.72
C ASN A 26 11.52 -2.94 10.20
N GLY A 27 11.53 -3.92 9.29
CA GLY A 27 11.16 -5.29 9.61
C GLY A 27 9.65 -5.48 9.82
N PHE A 28 9.24 -6.74 9.96
CA PHE A 28 7.82 -7.09 10.05
C PHE A 28 7.16 -6.64 11.36
N GLU A 29 7.81 -6.85 12.49
CA GLU A 29 7.22 -6.59 13.83
C GLU A 29 6.92 -5.12 14.10
N VAL A 30 7.68 -4.20 13.51
CA VAL A 30 7.59 -2.75 13.75
C VAL A 30 6.73 -2.03 12.70
N THR A 31 6.44 -2.71 11.59
CA THR A 31 5.64 -2.15 10.49
C THR A 31 4.16 -2.32 10.80
N SER A 32 3.43 -1.20 10.85
CA SER A 32 1.98 -1.20 11.05
C SER A 32 1.24 -0.83 9.76
N MET A 33 -0.03 -1.23 9.66
CA MET A 33 -0.88 -0.82 8.54
C MET A 33 -1.08 0.70 8.46
N ASP A 34 -0.96 1.42 9.59
CA ASP A 34 -1.02 2.88 9.62
C ASP A 34 0.21 3.50 8.95
N LYS A 35 1.41 2.95 9.18
CA LYS A 35 2.63 3.38 8.50
C LYS A 35 2.54 3.11 6.99
N ILE A 36 2.11 1.91 6.61
CA ILE A 36 1.94 1.55 5.19
C ILE A 36 0.94 2.48 4.51
N ALA A 37 -0.19 2.78 5.16
CA ALA A 37 -1.20 3.68 4.62
C ALA A 37 -0.65 5.11 4.43
N ALA A 38 0.07 5.62 5.44
CA ALA A 38 0.72 6.92 5.36
C ALA A 38 1.74 6.99 4.22
N THR A 39 2.62 5.99 4.11
CA THR A 39 3.66 5.91 3.06
C THR A 39 3.03 5.76 1.67
N ALA A 40 1.90 5.05 1.55
CA ALA A 40 1.15 4.92 0.29
C ALA A 40 0.26 6.13 -0.05
N GLY A 41 0.13 7.11 0.85
CA GLY A 41 -0.74 8.28 0.66
C GLY A 41 -2.24 7.94 0.63
N VAL A 42 -2.65 6.88 1.34
CA VAL A 42 -4.04 6.42 1.40
C VAL A 42 -4.54 6.30 2.84
N SER A 43 -5.85 6.15 3.03
CA SER A 43 -6.40 5.86 4.34
C SER A 43 -6.20 4.38 4.73
N LYS A 44 -6.11 4.09 6.03
CA LYS A 44 -6.10 2.70 6.55
C LYS A 44 -7.29 1.88 6.03
N ARG A 45 -8.48 2.49 5.94
CA ARG A 45 -9.67 1.86 5.36
C ARG A 45 -9.46 1.48 3.90
N THR A 46 -8.78 2.32 3.12
CA THR A 46 -8.44 2.04 1.73
C THR A 46 -7.54 0.80 1.62
N VAL A 47 -6.58 0.63 2.53
CA VAL A 47 -5.75 -0.58 2.59
C VAL A 47 -6.64 -1.82 2.76
N TYR A 48 -7.48 -1.88 3.78
CA TYR A 48 -8.36 -3.04 4.00
C TYR A 48 -9.41 -3.27 2.90
N ASN A 49 -9.85 -2.22 2.19
CA ASN A 49 -10.72 -2.38 1.03
C ASN A 49 -10.02 -3.06 -0.16
N HIS A 50 -8.70 -2.91 -0.29
CA HIS A 50 -7.91 -3.51 -1.37
C HIS A 50 -7.35 -4.90 -1.01
N PHE A 51 -7.31 -5.23 0.28
CA PHE A 51 -6.76 -6.48 0.83
C PHE A 51 -7.71 -7.02 1.93
N PRO A 52 -8.79 -7.72 1.55
CA PRO A 52 -9.71 -8.36 2.49
C PRO A 52 -9.10 -9.57 3.21
#